data_AF-A0A8S3UBM5-F1
#
_entry.id   AF-A0A8S3UBM5-F1
#
_cell.length_a   1.000
_cell.length_b   1.000
_cell.length_c   1.000
_cell.angle_alpha   90.00
_cell.angle_beta   90.00
_cell.angle_gamma   90.00
#
_symmetry.space_group_name_H-M   'P 1'
#
loop_
_entity.id
_entity.type
_entity.pdbx_description
1 polymer ?
#
loop_
_entity_poly.entity_id
_entity_poly.type
_entity_poly.pdbx_seq_one_letter_code
_entity_poly.pdbx_strand_id
1 'polypeptide(L)'
;MDTTVVSNFATKFKEATDDCDVQPLVIQCQNIIISNITISTAISLISFVKQFSLDKMSDAVVECISENFKVVVENGLLNQLPHEDFKFLLNNEKLAVFSHGIPVENYEACILASLGNYLSANNVDKEEFVLDLLGIIRLSDIPLDIFQEYASIPERYLERYKLDVVSYFNDSELIAINDKPITIGVWIVRWEGYVVVGGLYIHYQSGTHLVHGKKPATHNILNEQEFTLQEDEVVSKIKIWHGMFIDNITFVTNMGRTFGPYGGNGGHRSDLDIPPSKRGYFHSFKGKVVKHRYANSIAYLQFNWIAFGGDGYMEILPTGSVFRSTTGGLEEFDRMLNIN
;
A
#
# COMPACT_ATOMS: atom_id res chain seq x y z
N MET A 1 28.66 10.40 -20.81
CA MET A 1 28.20 10.44 -22.21
C MET A 1 27.60 11.82 -22.43
N ASP A 2 27.97 12.53 -23.50
CA ASP A 2 27.49 13.90 -23.77
C ASP A 2 25.97 13.89 -24.02
N THR A 3 25.21 14.73 -23.31
CA THR A 3 23.74 14.83 -23.41
C THR A 3 23.28 15.13 -24.84
N THR A 4 24.14 15.77 -25.64
CA THR A 4 23.92 16.07 -27.06
C THR A 4 23.99 14.83 -27.95
N VAL A 5 24.77 13.82 -27.56
CA VAL A 5 24.86 12.53 -28.27
C VAL A 5 23.63 11.68 -27.99
N VAL A 6 23.14 11.71 -26.74
CA VAL A 6 21.93 10.99 -26.32
C VAL A 6 20.68 11.55 -27.02
N SER A 7 20.54 12.87 -27.14
CA SER A 7 19.38 13.48 -27.82
C SER A 7 19.34 13.21 -29.33
N ASN A 8 20.50 13.26 -30.01
CA ASN A 8 20.59 12.94 -31.43
C ASN A 8 20.37 11.45 -31.71
N PHE A 9 20.83 10.58 -30.79
CA PHE A 9 20.54 9.15 -30.84
C PHE A 9 19.04 8.89 -30.64
N ALA A 10 18.40 9.57 -29.67
CA ALA A 10 16.98 9.45 -29.36
C ALA A 10 16.05 9.75 -30.55
N THR A 11 16.29 10.84 -31.26
CA THR A 11 15.46 11.20 -32.42
C THR A 11 15.55 10.14 -33.52
N LYS A 12 16.77 9.70 -33.86
CA LYS A 12 16.98 8.65 -34.87
C LYS A 12 16.49 7.28 -34.43
N PHE A 13 16.56 6.99 -33.14
CA PHE A 13 16.06 5.75 -32.55
C PHE A 13 14.54 5.69 -32.63
N LYS A 14 13.84 6.81 -32.41
CA LYS A 14 12.38 6.92 -32.55
C LYS A 14 11.91 6.60 -33.97
N GLU A 15 12.55 7.24 -34.95
CA GLU A 15 12.24 7.03 -36.37
C GLU A 15 12.43 5.56 -36.76
N ALA A 16 13.39 4.86 -36.15
CA ALA A 16 13.61 3.44 -36.35
C ALA A 16 12.63 2.53 -35.56
N THR A 17 12.17 2.92 -34.37
CA THR A 17 11.25 2.08 -33.58
C THR A 17 9.87 1.91 -34.23
N ASP A 18 9.47 2.79 -35.14
CA ASP A 18 8.18 2.69 -35.86
C ASP A 18 8.30 1.96 -37.21
N ASP A 19 9.52 1.65 -37.66
CA ASP A 19 9.80 0.95 -38.91
C ASP A 19 10.06 -0.55 -38.63
N CYS A 20 9.23 -1.42 -39.20
CA CYS A 20 9.32 -2.87 -39.02
C CYS A 20 10.63 -3.45 -39.53
N ASP A 21 11.26 -2.83 -40.53
CA ASP A 21 12.46 -3.37 -41.19
C ASP A 21 13.73 -3.19 -40.34
N VAL A 22 13.69 -2.32 -39.32
CA VAL A 22 14.85 -2.00 -38.46
C VAL A 22 14.66 -2.44 -37.00
N GLN A 23 13.54 -3.07 -36.65
CA GLN A 23 13.30 -3.64 -35.30
C GLN A 23 14.42 -4.57 -34.80
N PRO A 24 15.01 -5.46 -35.61
CA PRO A 24 16.11 -6.31 -35.15
C PRO A 24 17.33 -5.50 -34.70
N LEU A 25 17.60 -4.38 -35.38
CA LEU A 25 18.71 -3.48 -35.03
C LEU A 25 18.41 -2.72 -33.74
N VAL A 26 17.18 -2.24 -33.58
CA VAL A 26 16.68 -1.60 -32.35
C VAL A 26 16.87 -2.53 -31.14
N ILE A 27 16.50 -3.80 -31.26
CA ILE A 27 16.68 -4.81 -30.19
C ILE A 27 18.16 -5.02 -29.88
N GLN A 28 19.03 -5.12 -30.89
CA GLN A 28 20.47 -5.26 -30.68
C GLN A 28 21.06 -4.04 -29.96
N CYS A 29 20.67 -2.82 -30.34
CA CYS A 29 21.07 -1.60 -29.66
C CYS A 29 20.63 -1.59 -28.20
N GLN A 30 19.38 -1.97 -27.91
CA GLN A 30 18.90 -2.09 -26.53
C GLN A 30 19.76 -3.06 -25.71
N ASN A 31 20.04 -4.25 -26.24
CA ASN A 31 20.84 -5.27 -25.53
C ASN A 31 22.27 -4.78 -25.24
N ILE A 32 22.89 -4.06 -26.18
CA ILE A 32 24.22 -3.46 -25.99
C ILE A 32 24.16 -2.40 -24.89
N ILE A 33 23.16 -1.52 -24.90
CA ILE A 33 23.04 -0.49 -23.86
C ILE A 33 22.80 -1.13 -22.50
N ILE A 34 21.85 -2.08 -22.41
CA ILE A 34 21.51 -2.82 -21.18
C ILE A 34 22.76 -3.47 -20.56
N SER A 35 23.59 -4.11 -21.38
CA SER A 35 24.82 -4.78 -20.92
C SER A 35 25.91 -3.83 -20.42
N ASN A 36 25.77 -2.52 -20.66
CA ASN A 36 26.74 -1.48 -20.30
C ASN A 36 26.12 -0.41 -19.37
N ILE A 37 24.96 -0.67 -18.75
CA ILE A 37 24.36 0.28 -17.82
C ILE A 37 25.24 0.41 -16.56
N THR A 38 25.62 1.65 -16.29
CA THR A 38 26.20 2.14 -15.04
C THR A 38 25.21 3.06 -14.33
N ILE A 39 25.45 3.40 -13.06
CA ILE A 39 24.61 4.34 -12.29
C ILE A 39 24.42 5.67 -13.04
N SER A 40 25.51 6.28 -13.53
CA SER A 40 25.46 7.57 -14.22
C SER A 40 24.67 7.51 -15.53
N THR A 41 24.87 6.42 -16.30
CA THR A 41 24.11 6.22 -17.54
C THR A 41 22.64 5.89 -17.24
N ALA A 42 22.34 5.13 -16.18
CA ALA A 42 20.97 4.81 -15.79
C ALA A 42 20.16 6.08 -15.53
N ILE A 43 20.70 7.01 -14.73
CA ILE A 43 20.07 8.31 -14.45
C ILE A 43 19.82 9.11 -15.74
N SER A 44 20.80 9.14 -16.64
CA SER A 44 20.68 9.85 -17.92
C SER A 44 19.67 9.21 -18.88
N LEU A 45 19.38 7.92 -18.71
CA LEU A 45 18.49 7.15 -19.57
C LEU A 45 17.03 7.19 -19.11
N ILE A 46 16.70 7.69 -17.92
CA ILE A 46 15.30 7.72 -17.41
C ILE A 46 14.37 8.45 -18.38
N SER A 47 14.71 9.68 -18.75
CA SER A 47 13.87 10.47 -19.67
C SER A 47 13.73 9.77 -21.03
N PHE A 48 14.81 9.11 -21.49
CA PHE A 48 14.85 8.38 -22.76
C PHE A 48 13.91 7.16 -22.72
N VAL A 49 14.06 6.27 -21.75
CA VAL A 49 13.23 5.05 -21.67
C VAL A 49 11.76 5.37 -21.46
N LYS A 50 11.46 6.44 -20.71
CA LYS A 50 10.10 6.95 -20.52
C LYS A 50 9.51 7.49 -21.83
N GLN A 51 10.26 8.31 -22.57
CA GLN A 51 9.81 8.93 -23.81
C GLN A 51 9.48 7.91 -24.91
N PHE A 52 10.20 6.79 -24.95
CA PHE A 52 10.08 5.77 -26.00
C PHE A 52 9.40 4.47 -25.55
N SER A 53 8.92 4.40 -24.30
CA SER A 53 8.22 3.22 -23.76
C SER A 53 8.99 1.91 -23.98
N LEU A 54 10.30 1.92 -23.70
CA LEU A 54 11.19 0.77 -23.92
C LEU A 54 11.21 -0.15 -22.69
N ASP A 55 10.18 -0.97 -22.51
CA ASP A 55 9.95 -1.75 -21.28
C ASP A 55 11.18 -2.52 -20.77
N LYS A 56 11.86 -3.29 -21.63
CA LYS A 56 13.05 -4.06 -21.25
C LYS A 56 14.21 -3.19 -20.76
N MET A 57 14.37 -2.02 -21.38
CA MET A 57 15.44 -1.10 -21.03
C MET A 57 15.07 -0.28 -19.80
N SER A 58 13.79 0.08 -19.65
CA SER A 58 13.23 0.67 -18.44
C SER A 58 13.47 -0.23 -17.23
N ASP A 59 13.18 -1.53 -17.36
CA ASP A 59 13.42 -2.52 -16.32
C ASP A 59 14.89 -2.54 -15.89
N ALA A 60 15.82 -2.61 -16.85
CA ALA A 60 17.25 -2.65 -16.56
C ALA A 60 17.78 -1.33 -15.94
N VAL A 61 17.22 -0.18 -16.35
CA VAL A 61 17.55 1.13 -15.76
C VAL A 61 17.09 1.19 -14.30
N VAL A 62 15.84 0.79 -14.03
CA VAL A 62 15.26 0.78 -12.69
C VAL A 62 16.00 -0.22 -11.79
N GLU A 63 16.30 -1.42 -12.28
CA GLU A 63 17.06 -2.44 -11.56
C GLU A 63 18.46 -1.93 -11.16
N CYS A 64 19.19 -1.30 -12.09
CA CYS A 64 20.48 -0.70 -11.79
C CYS A 64 20.40 0.40 -10.71
N ILE A 65 19.38 1.25 -10.76
CA ILE A 65 19.15 2.29 -9.76
C ILE A 65 18.78 1.65 -8.41
N SER A 66 17.93 0.64 -8.42
CA SER A 66 17.48 -0.11 -7.24
C SER A 66 18.62 -0.74 -6.47
N GLU A 67 19.49 -1.48 -7.16
CA GLU A 67 20.65 -2.14 -6.54
C GLU A 67 21.63 -1.15 -5.91
N ASN A 68 21.66 0.08 -6.42
CA ASN A 68 22.58 1.13 -6.01
C ASN A 68 21.88 2.30 -5.30
N PHE A 69 20.63 2.13 -4.87
CA PHE A 69 19.74 3.24 -4.52
C PHE A 69 20.33 4.17 -3.46
N LYS A 70 20.92 3.58 -2.41
CA LYS A 70 21.62 4.35 -1.36
C LYS A 70 22.70 5.27 -1.93
N VAL A 71 23.56 4.75 -2.80
CA VAL A 71 24.63 5.52 -3.46
C VAL A 71 24.04 6.61 -4.35
N VAL A 72 22.94 6.33 -5.05
CA VAL A 72 22.27 7.31 -5.91
C VAL A 72 21.70 8.48 -5.09
N VAL A 73 21.08 8.18 -3.94
CA VAL A 73 20.47 9.17 -3.04
C VAL A 73 21.53 9.98 -2.30
N GLU A 74 22.55 9.34 -1.73
CA GLU A 74 23.63 10.01 -0.98
C GLU A 74 24.43 10.97 -1.86
N ASN A 75 24.62 10.63 -3.13
CA ASN A 75 25.29 11.50 -4.10
C ASN A 75 24.35 12.54 -4.74
N GLY A 76 23.07 12.57 -4.35
CA GLY A 76 22.09 13.52 -4.85
C GLY A 76 21.82 13.40 -6.36
N LEU A 77 22.05 12.23 -6.95
CA LEU A 77 21.90 12.04 -8.41
C LEU A 77 20.43 12.16 -8.84
N LEU A 78 19.50 11.73 -7.98
CA LEU A 78 18.06 11.88 -8.24
C LEU A 78 17.61 13.35 -8.24
N ASN A 79 18.30 14.22 -7.50
CA ASN A 79 17.95 15.64 -7.39
C ASN A 79 18.08 16.38 -8.71
N GLN A 80 18.83 15.81 -9.67
CA GLN A 80 19.07 16.38 -11.00
C GLN A 80 17.96 16.03 -12.00
N LEU A 81 17.05 15.12 -11.64
CA LEU A 81 15.99 14.66 -12.53
C LEU A 81 14.87 15.71 -12.64
N PRO A 82 14.28 15.89 -13.83
CA PRO A 82 13.01 16.57 -13.97
C PRO A 82 11.89 15.90 -13.13
N HIS A 83 10.91 16.69 -12.68
CA HIS A 83 9.78 16.20 -11.86
C HIS A 83 9.11 14.95 -12.42
N GLU A 84 8.79 14.95 -13.72
CA GLU A 84 8.13 13.83 -14.38
C GLU A 84 9.01 12.57 -14.52
N ASP A 85 10.33 12.72 -14.47
CA ASP A 85 11.28 11.60 -14.51
C ASP A 85 11.49 11.01 -13.11
N PHE A 86 11.59 11.88 -12.10
CA PHE A 86 11.61 11.47 -10.70
C PHE A 86 10.31 10.75 -10.32
N LYS A 87 9.15 11.30 -10.72
CA LYS A 87 7.84 10.68 -10.56
C LYS A 87 7.75 9.31 -11.21
N PHE A 88 8.21 9.20 -12.46
CA PHE A 88 8.25 7.93 -13.19
C PHE A 88 9.05 6.86 -12.45
N LEU A 89 10.20 7.23 -11.89
CA LEU A 89 11.03 6.32 -11.11
C LEU A 89 10.32 5.86 -9.84
N LEU A 90 9.74 6.78 -9.06
CA LEU A 90 9.07 6.45 -7.79
C LEU A 90 7.81 5.59 -7.99
N ASN A 91 7.09 5.79 -9.09
CA ASN A 91 5.87 5.03 -9.39
C ASN A 91 6.15 3.64 -10.00
N ASN A 92 7.42 3.26 -10.18
CA ASN A 92 7.77 1.98 -10.76
C ASN A 92 7.67 0.86 -9.71
N GLU A 93 6.79 -0.12 -9.94
CA GLU A 93 6.58 -1.24 -9.01
C GLU A 93 7.81 -2.14 -8.82
N LYS A 94 8.78 -2.11 -9.74
CA LYS A 94 10.03 -2.86 -9.65
C LYS A 94 11.13 -2.10 -8.91
N LEU A 95 10.89 -0.83 -8.56
CA LEU A 95 11.82 -0.12 -7.71
C LEU A 95 11.86 -0.83 -6.35
N ALA A 96 12.97 -1.50 -6.08
CA ALA A 96 13.29 -2.04 -4.76
C ALA A 96 14.52 -1.31 -4.23
N VAL A 97 14.53 -0.95 -2.95
CA VAL A 97 15.67 -0.27 -2.34
C VAL A 97 16.59 -1.32 -1.72
N PHE A 98 17.82 -1.39 -2.22
CA PHE A 98 18.86 -2.25 -1.67
C PHE A 98 19.96 -1.43 -0.99
N SER A 99 20.58 -2.03 0.04
CA SER A 99 21.81 -1.57 0.67
C SER A 99 22.80 -2.74 0.65
N HIS A 100 23.92 -2.57 -0.05
CA HIS A 100 24.95 -3.60 -0.20
C HIS A 100 24.38 -4.95 -0.72
N GLY A 101 23.41 -4.91 -1.63
CA GLY A 101 22.76 -6.09 -2.20
C GLY A 101 21.69 -6.74 -1.32
N ILE A 102 21.34 -6.15 -0.17
CA ILE A 102 20.29 -6.62 0.73
C ILE A 102 19.10 -5.66 0.65
N PRO A 103 17.84 -6.15 0.49
CA PRO A 103 16.65 -5.30 0.57
C PRO A 103 16.63 -4.53 1.89
N VAL A 104 16.38 -3.23 1.83
CA VAL A 104 16.37 -2.36 3.02
C VAL A 104 15.11 -2.57 3.85
N GLU A 105 15.28 -2.73 5.16
CA GLU A 105 14.18 -2.65 6.12
C GLU A 105 13.60 -1.24 6.09
N ASN A 106 12.29 -1.12 5.84
CA ASN A 106 11.56 0.14 5.62
C ASN A 106 11.86 0.83 4.28
N TYR A 107 11.67 0.10 3.16
CA TYR A 107 11.71 0.62 1.78
C TYR A 107 11.09 2.03 1.59
N GLU A 108 9.86 2.23 2.05
CA GLU A 108 9.12 3.49 1.87
C GLU A 108 9.75 4.66 2.65
N ALA A 109 10.39 4.38 3.79
CA ALA A 109 11.13 5.36 4.57
C ALA A 109 12.31 5.93 3.78
N CYS A 110 13.06 5.07 3.08
CA CYS A 110 14.15 5.50 2.21
C CYS A 110 13.66 6.33 1.02
N ILE A 111 12.51 6.00 0.45
CA ILE A 111 11.91 6.80 -0.63
C ILE A 111 11.48 8.16 -0.10
N LEU A 112 10.85 8.22 1.08
CA LEU A 112 10.44 9.46 1.72
C LEU A 112 11.64 10.38 1.98
N ALA A 113 12.75 9.82 2.46
CA ALA A 113 14.01 10.54 2.63
C ALA A 113 14.52 11.13 1.30
N SER A 114 14.48 10.31 0.24
CA SER A 114 14.90 10.70 -1.11
C SER A 114 14.03 11.83 -1.67
N LEU A 115 12.72 11.76 -1.46
CA LEU A 115 11.78 12.83 -1.79
C LEU A 115 12.12 14.11 -1.02
N GLY A 116 12.37 14.01 0.28
CA GLY A 116 12.76 15.16 1.10
C GLY A 116 14.03 15.87 0.57
N ASN A 117 15.04 15.09 0.18
CA ASN A 117 16.27 15.60 -0.45
C ASN A 117 15.99 16.26 -1.80
N TYR A 118 15.17 15.63 -2.64
CA TYR A 118 14.77 16.15 -3.94
C TYR A 118 14.04 17.49 -3.84
N LEU A 119 13.05 17.59 -2.94
CA LEU A 119 12.26 18.81 -2.72
C LEU A 119 13.14 19.95 -2.22
N SER A 120 14.04 19.65 -1.27
CA SER A 120 14.99 20.61 -0.71
C SER A 120 15.97 21.13 -1.76
N ALA A 121 16.52 20.25 -2.59
CA ALA A 121 17.48 20.62 -3.63
C ALA A 121 16.87 21.46 -4.77
N ASN A 122 15.60 21.22 -5.11
CA ASN A 122 14.92 21.89 -6.21
C ASN A 122 14.07 23.10 -5.78
N ASN A 123 14.06 23.45 -4.49
CA ASN A 123 13.21 24.52 -3.92
C ASN A 123 11.73 24.36 -4.33
N VAL A 124 11.23 23.12 -4.36
CA VAL A 124 9.86 22.82 -4.76
C VAL A 124 8.94 23.12 -3.58
N ASP A 125 8.38 24.32 -3.55
CA ASP A 125 7.46 24.77 -2.49
C ASP A 125 5.98 24.77 -2.91
N LYS A 126 5.71 24.46 -4.18
CA LYS A 126 4.33 24.35 -4.68
C LYS A 126 3.67 23.10 -4.12
N GLU A 127 2.68 23.32 -3.27
CA GLU A 127 1.91 22.29 -2.57
C GLU A 127 1.39 21.18 -3.51
N GLU A 128 0.91 21.53 -4.69
CA GLU A 128 0.42 20.55 -5.68
C GLU A 128 1.49 19.52 -6.08
N PHE A 129 2.75 19.95 -6.28
CA PHE A 129 3.85 19.04 -6.66
C PHE A 129 4.29 18.15 -5.50
N VAL A 130 4.32 18.70 -4.28
CA VAL A 130 4.65 17.93 -3.08
C VAL A 130 3.59 16.84 -2.84
N LEU A 131 2.31 17.20 -2.94
CA LEU A 131 1.20 16.26 -2.78
C LEU A 131 1.16 15.20 -3.88
N ASP A 132 1.45 15.58 -5.12
CA ASP A 132 1.54 14.65 -6.25
C ASP A 132 2.61 13.56 -6.01
N LEU A 133 3.79 13.95 -5.51
CA LEU A 133 4.86 12.99 -5.19
C LEU A 133 4.57 12.18 -3.92
N LEU A 134 4.02 12.81 -2.87
CA LEU A 134 3.63 12.11 -1.65
C LEU A 134 2.53 11.07 -1.89
N GLY A 135 1.64 11.30 -2.87
CA GLY A 135 0.60 10.33 -3.24
C GLY A 135 1.12 9.03 -3.86
N ILE A 136 2.40 8.98 -4.25
CA ILE A 136 3.06 7.79 -4.80
C ILE A 136 3.64 6.92 -3.68
N ILE A 137 4.07 7.55 -2.59
CA ILE A 137 4.72 6.88 -1.46
C ILE A 137 3.65 6.22 -0.58
N ARG A 138 3.90 4.99 -0.15
CA ARG A 138 3.00 4.28 0.78
C ARG A 138 3.32 4.74 2.20
N LEU A 139 2.88 5.96 2.53
CA LEU A 139 3.09 6.55 3.86
C LEU A 139 2.54 5.65 4.99
N SER A 140 1.56 4.79 4.68
CA SER A 140 1.03 3.75 5.58
C SER A 140 2.06 2.76 6.09
N ASP A 141 3.11 2.53 5.31
CA ASP A 141 4.11 1.49 5.55
C ASP A 141 5.34 2.06 6.29
N ILE A 142 5.38 3.38 6.54
CA ILE A 142 6.49 4.08 7.21
C ILE A 142 6.19 4.23 8.70
N PRO A 143 6.97 3.60 9.61
CA PRO A 143 6.80 3.78 11.07
C PRO A 143 6.81 5.25 11.50
N LEU A 144 5.94 5.65 12.44
CA LEU A 144 5.77 7.06 12.85
C LEU A 144 7.03 7.68 13.47
N ASP A 145 7.79 6.89 14.22
CA ASP A 145 9.08 7.26 14.79
C ASP A 145 10.11 7.61 13.70
N ILE A 146 10.10 6.83 12.61
CA ILE A 146 10.92 7.07 11.43
C ILE A 146 10.38 8.27 10.62
N PHE A 147 9.07 8.46 10.59
CA PHE A 147 8.40 9.56 9.86
C PHE A 147 8.83 10.95 10.35
N GLN A 148 9.12 11.09 11.66
CA GLN A 148 9.61 12.33 12.26
C GLN A 148 11.10 12.60 11.98
N GLU A 149 11.88 11.55 11.66
CA GLU A 149 13.31 11.65 11.41
C GLU A 149 13.63 12.27 10.03
N TYR A 150 12.72 12.14 9.05
CA TYR A 150 12.89 12.70 7.69
C TYR A 150 12.41 14.14 7.55
N ALA A 151 12.86 14.98 8.49
CA ALA A 151 12.54 16.41 8.68
C ALA A 151 12.78 17.36 7.49
N SER A 152 13.13 16.85 6.30
CA SER A 152 13.26 17.64 5.07
C SER A 152 11.91 17.99 4.43
N ILE A 153 10.82 17.28 4.79
CA ILE A 153 9.47 17.57 4.30
C ILE A 153 8.78 18.52 5.28
N PRO A 154 8.28 19.70 4.85
CA PRO A 154 7.64 20.65 5.77
C PRO A 154 6.46 20.03 6.52
N GLU A 155 6.41 20.22 7.85
CA GLU A 155 5.42 19.61 8.74
C GLU A 155 3.96 19.86 8.30
N ARG A 156 3.67 21.00 7.68
CA ARG A 156 2.33 21.32 7.15
C ARG A 156 1.80 20.30 6.12
N TYR A 157 2.68 19.64 5.37
CA TYR A 157 2.29 18.57 4.45
C TYR A 157 2.08 17.25 5.19
N LEU A 158 2.80 17.05 6.30
CA LEU A 158 2.71 15.89 7.18
C LEU A 158 1.47 15.95 8.09
N GLU A 159 1.02 17.14 8.49
CA GLU A 159 -0.23 17.38 9.24
C GLU A 159 -1.45 16.76 8.54
N ARG A 160 -1.44 16.70 7.20
CA ARG A 160 -2.50 16.04 6.41
C ARG A 160 -2.54 14.52 6.61
N TYR A 161 -1.45 13.93 7.08
CA TYR A 161 -1.29 12.50 7.31
C TYR A 161 -1.23 12.16 8.81
N LYS A 162 -1.32 13.15 9.71
CA LYS A 162 -1.51 12.91 11.15
C LYS A 162 -2.95 12.38 11.36
N LEU A 163 -3.02 11.12 11.75
CA LEU A 163 -4.28 10.40 12.00
C LEU A 163 -4.52 10.33 13.50
N ASP A 164 -5.65 10.88 13.95
CA ASP A 164 -6.06 10.77 15.36
C ASP A 164 -6.59 9.36 15.61
N VAL A 165 -5.95 8.60 16.49
CA VAL A 165 -6.48 7.29 16.87
C VAL A 165 -7.75 7.49 17.69
N VAL A 166 -8.87 6.93 17.22
CA VAL A 166 -10.16 6.99 17.91
C VAL A 166 -10.31 5.83 18.86
N SER A 167 -10.02 4.62 18.36
CA SER A 167 -10.15 3.39 19.14
C SER A 167 -9.35 2.25 18.53
N TYR A 168 -8.92 1.34 19.39
CA TYR A 168 -8.52 -0.01 19.03
C TYR A 168 -9.68 -0.97 19.32
N PHE A 169 -9.74 -2.07 18.60
CA PHE A 169 -10.72 -3.11 18.85
C PHE A 169 -10.15 -4.50 18.64
N ASN A 170 -10.62 -5.45 19.45
CA ASN A 170 -10.30 -6.87 19.32
C ASN A 170 -11.55 -7.69 19.69
N ASP A 171 -12.30 -8.10 18.68
CA ASP A 171 -13.59 -8.77 18.88
C ASP A 171 -13.43 -10.13 19.54
N SER A 172 -12.30 -10.82 19.35
CA SER A 172 -12.07 -12.16 19.92
C SER A 172 -12.05 -12.18 21.46
N GLU A 173 -11.84 -11.03 22.10
CA GLU A 173 -11.90 -10.90 23.56
C GLU A 173 -13.34 -10.78 24.09
N LEU A 174 -14.29 -10.47 23.21
CA LEU A 174 -15.68 -10.17 23.58
C LEU A 174 -16.67 -11.26 23.16
N ILE A 175 -16.23 -12.24 22.38
CA ILE A 175 -17.08 -13.29 21.82
C ILE A 175 -16.53 -14.68 22.16
N ALA A 176 -17.42 -15.66 22.27
CA ALA A 176 -17.01 -17.04 22.44
C ALA A 176 -16.40 -17.60 21.14
N ILE A 177 -15.49 -18.58 21.28
CA ILE A 177 -14.82 -19.22 20.14
C ILE A 177 -15.80 -19.89 19.15
N ASN A 178 -16.94 -20.36 19.65
CA ASN A 178 -17.99 -21.01 18.86
C ASN A 178 -19.09 -20.06 18.40
N ASP A 179 -19.00 -18.78 18.73
CA ASP A 179 -20.00 -17.79 18.33
C ASP A 179 -19.76 -17.35 16.89
N LYS A 180 -20.75 -17.60 16.03
CA LYS A 180 -20.61 -17.43 14.58
C LYS A 180 -21.11 -16.06 14.14
N PRO A 181 -20.40 -15.38 13.22
CA PRO A 181 -20.95 -14.24 12.50
C PRO A 181 -22.23 -14.65 11.76
N ILE A 182 -23.25 -13.79 11.80
CA ILE A 182 -24.50 -13.95 11.05
C ILE A 182 -24.69 -12.82 10.05
N THR A 183 -24.49 -11.58 10.49
CA THR A 183 -24.61 -10.39 9.63
C THR A 183 -23.33 -9.58 9.74
N ILE A 184 -22.81 -9.14 8.60
CA ILE A 184 -21.67 -8.22 8.53
C ILE A 184 -22.12 -7.01 7.73
N GLY A 185 -21.85 -5.82 8.26
CA GLY A 185 -22.10 -4.57 7.58
C GLY A 185 -20.87 -3.68 7.53
N VAL A 186 -20.84 -2.83 6.51
CA VAL A 186 -19.73 -1.93 6.19
C VAL A 186 -20.35 -0.60 5.76
N TRP A 187 -19.83 0.51 6.28
CA TRP A 187 -20.14 1.84 5.73
C TRP A 187 -18.92 2.44 5.05
N ILE A 188 -19.19 3.02 3.89
CA ILE A 188 -18.20 3.56 2.97
C ILE A 188 -18.23 5.07 3.11
N VAL A 189 -17.05 5.68 3.24
CA VAL A 189 -16.89 7.12 3.40
C VAL A 189 -16.03 7.71 2.30
N ARG A 190 -16.22 9.01 2.03
CA ARG A 190 -15.30 9.76 1.18
C ARG A 190 -14.19 10.39 2.04
N TRP A 191 -12.94 10.10 1.72
CA TRP A 191 -11.75 10.71 2.30
C TRP A 191 -11.02 11.51 1.22
N GLU A 192 -11.09 12.85 1.27
CA GLU A 192 -10.36 13.75 0.36
C GLU A 192 -10.45 13.40 -1.14
N GLY A 193 -11.60 12.88 -1.57
CA GLY A 193 -11.84 12.44 -2.94
C GLY A 193 -11.80 10.92 -3.12
N TYR A 194 -11.05 10.21 -2.28
CA TYR A 194 -10.96 8.76 -2.23
C TYR A 194 -12.17 8.13 -1.52
N VAL A 195 -12.44 6.87 -1.83
CA VAL A 195 -13.56 6.08 -1.29
C VAL A 195 -12.97 4.95 -0.47
N VAL A 196 -13.24 4.93 0.83
CA VAL A 196 -12.63 3.99 1.78
C VAL A 196 -13.67 3.40 2.75
N VAL A 197 -13.29 2.34 3.45
CA VAL A 197 -14.09 1.74 4.52
C VAL A 197 -14.02 2.62 5.77
N GLY A 198 -15.14 3.27 6.09
CA GLY A 198 -15.28 4.16 7.24
C GLY A 198 -15.49 3.42 8.55
N GLY A 199 -15.94 2.17 8.47
CA GLY A 199 -16.18 1.31 9.60
C GLY A 199 -17.04 0.11 9.24
N LEU A 200 -17.23 -0.75 10.23
CA LEU A 200 -17.86 -2.05 10.07
C LEU A 200 -18.63 -2.45 11.33
N TYR A 201 -19.59 -3.34 11.17
CA TYR A 201 -20.28 -3.97 12.29
C TYR A 201 -20.55 -5.43 12.01
N ILE A 202 -20.76 -6.18 13.08
CA ILE A 202 -20.98 -7.61 13.04
C ILE A 202 -22.00 -8.03 14.09
N HIS A 203 -22.97 -8.84 13.67
CA HIS A 203 -23.91 -9.51 14.54
C HIS A 203 -23.56 -10.98 14.62
N TYR A 204 -23.44 -11.49 15.84
CA TYR A 204 -23.14 -12.87 16.13
C TYR A 204 -24.39 -13.65 16.54
N GLN A 205 -24.31 -14.98 16.47
CA GLN A 205 -25.38 -15.90 16.82
C GLN A 205 -25.84 -15.79 18.29
N SER A 206 -24.95 -15.44 19.21
CA SER A 206 -25.28 -15.16 20.60
C SER A 206 -26.20 -13.94 20.79
N GLY A 207 -26.38 -13.11 19.76
CA GLY A 207 -27.01 -11.79 19.84
C GLY A 207 -26.02 -10.66 20.10
N THR A 208 -24.73 -10.96 20.25
CA THR A 208 -23.68 -9.94 20.38
C THR A 208 -23.60 -9.09 19.12
N HIS A 209 -23.53 -7.76 19.29
CA HIS A 209 -23.41 -6.79 18.21
C HIS A 209 -22.24 -5.86 18.47
N LEU A 210 -21.24 -5.88 17.59
CA LEU A 210 -20.03 -5.07 17.70
C LEU A 210 -19.95 -4.09 16.53
N VAL A 211 -19.57 -2.85 16.82
CA VAL A 211 -19.55 -1.74 15.87
C VAL A 211 -18.21 -1.01 15.98
N HIS A 212 -17.50 -0.88 14.86
CA HIS A 212 -16.18 -0.27 14.80
C HIS A 212 -16.17 0.91 13.83
N GLY A 213 -15.79 2.06 14.36
CA GLY A 213 -15.91 3.34 13.69
C GLY A 213 -17.20 4.06 14.08
N LYS A 214 -17.24 5.37 13.79
CA LYS A 214 -18.43 6.19 14.04
C LYS A 214 -19.04 6.55 12.70
N LYS A 215 -20.28 6.11 12.49
CA LYS A 215 -21.09 6.52 11.34
C LYS A 215 -21.22 8.05 11.31
N PRO A 216 -20.68 8.75 10.29
CA PRO A 216 -20.80 10.20 10.18
C PRO A 216 -22.26 10.67 10.10
N ALA A 217 -22.53 11.92 10.48
CA ALA A 217 -23.88 12.51 10.41
C ALA A 217 -24.28 12.88 8.96
N THR A 218 -24.33 11.90 8.05
CA THR A 218 -24.88 11.94 6.68
C THR A 218 -24.01 12.51 5.53
N HIS A 219 -23.22 13.57 5.71
CA HIS A 219 -22.56 14.23 4.55
C HIS A 219 -21.31 13.51 3.98
N ASN A 220 -20.73 12.58 4.73
CA ASN A 220 -19.50 11.86 4.33
C ASN A 220 -19.73 10.36 4.07
N ILE A 221 -20.94 9.85 4.29
CA ILE A 221 -21.29 8.46 3.99
C ILE A 221 -21.71 8.39 2.54
N LEU A 222 -20.99 7.59 1.77
CA LEU A 222 -21.36 7.30 0.39
C LEU A 222 -22.38 6.19 0.33
N ASN A 223 -22.20 5.17 1.18
CA ASN A 223 -23.05 3.99 1.18
C ASN A 223 -22.93 3.23 2.50
N GLU A 224 -23.94 2.46 2.84
CA GLU A 224 -23.93 1.43 3.87
C GLU A 224 -24.44 0.15 3.23
N GLN A 225 -23.72 -0.94 3.46
CA GLN A 225 -24.00 -2.23 2.85
C GLN A 225 -23.91 -3.28 3.93
N GLU A 226 -24.85 -4.22 3.93
CA GLU A 226 -24.84 -5.36 4.82
C GLU A 226 -25.23 -6.62 4.08
N PHE A 227 -24.79 -7.75 4.62
CA PHE A 227 -25.22 -9.05 4.17
C PHE A 227 -25.39 -10.00 5.35
N THR A 228 -26.34 -10.91 5.19
CA THR A 228 -26.62 -11.98 6.14
C THR A 228 -26.26 -13.32 5.54
N LEU A 229 -25.56 -14.12 6.35
CA LEU A 229 -25.17 -15.49 6.06
C LEU A 229 -26.38 -16.41 6.28
N GLN A 230 -26.55 -17.39 5.39
CA GLN A 230 -27.53 -18.45 5.56
C GLN A 230 -27.13 -19.42 6.68
N GLU A 231 -28.05 -20.32 7.05
CA GLU A 231 -27.72 -21.45 7.91
C GLU A 231 -26.55 -22.26 7.30
N ASP A 232 -25.55 -22.58 8.12
CA ASP A 232 -24.28 -23.22 7.73
C ASP A 232 -23.40 -22.45 6.73
N GLU A 233 -23.76 -21.23 6.35
CA GLU A 233 -22.93 -20.36 5.55
C GLU A 233 -21.91 -19.63 6.43
N VAL A 234 -20.64 -19.69 6.04
CA VAL A 234 -19.54 -19.02 6.74
C VAL A 234 -18.62 -18.33 5.75
N VAL A 235 -18.03 -17.22 6.17
CA VAL A 235 -16.98 -16.55 5.38
C VAL A 235 -15.72 -17.40 5.41
N SER A 236 -15.27 -17.81 4.22
CA SER A 236 -14.11 -18.69 4.01
C SER A 236 -12.90 -17.95 3.44
N LYS A 237 -13.11 -16.78 2.83
CA LYS A 237 -12.08 -15.95 2.23
C LYS A 237 -12.46 -14.48 2.30
N ILE A 238 -11.49 -13.62 2.58
CA ILE A 238 -11.64 -12.17 2.57
C ILE A 238 -10.60 -11.58 1.62
N LYS A 239 -11.03 -10.73 0.69
CA LYS A 239 -10.13 -9.97 -0.18
C LYS A 239 -10.19 -8.53 0.24
N ILE A 240 -9.05 -7.90 0.42
CA ILE A 240 -8.99 -6.48 0.77
C ILE A 240 -8.11 -5.72 -0.21
N TRP A 241 -8.42 -4.44 -0.36
CA TRP A 241 -7.50 -3.46 -0.90
C TRP A 241 -7.18 -2.47 0.21
N HIS A 242 -5.90 -2.18 0.41
CA HIS A 242 -5.46 -1.36 1.54
C HIS A 242 -4.22 -0.53 1.20
N GLY A 243 -4.13 0.61 1.87
CA GLY A 243 -2.94 1.47 1.92
C GLY A 243 -2.95 2.17 3.27
N MET A 244 -3.15 3.49 3.27
CA MET A 244 -3.34 4.24 4.51
C MET A 244 -4.64 3.89 5.26
N PHE A 245 -5.64 3.42 4.52
CA PHE A 245 -6.88 2.90 5.05
C PHE A 245 -7.23 1.58 4.37
N ILE A 246 -8.30 0.93 4.83
CA ILE A 246 -8.94 -0.13 4.07
C ILE A 246 -9.74 0.53 2.94
N ASP A 247 -9.23 0.47 1.72
CA ASP A 247 -9.86 1.02 0.52
C ASP A 247 -11.04 0.17 0.09
N ASN A 248 -10.90 -1.16 0.14
CA ASN A 248 -11.91 -2.10 -0.33
C ASN A 248 -11.94 -3.37 0.51
N ILE A 249 -13.12 -3.96 0.68
CA ILE A 249 -13.27 -5.29 1.28
C ILE A 249 -14.32 -6.12 0.53
N THR A 250 -14.01 -7.40 0.32
CA THR A 250 -14.88 -8.38 -0.31
C THR A 250 -14.86 -9.67 0.51
N PHE A 251 -16.02 -10.25 0.77
CA PHE A 251 -16.19 -11.50 1.50
C PHE A 251 -16.62 -12.61 0.55
N VAL A 252 -16.03 -13.79 0.69
CA VAL A 252 -16.37 -15.01 -0.05
C VAL A 252 -16.74 -16.09 0.95
N THR A 253 -17.83 -16.80 0.69
CA THR A 253 -18.35 -17.83 1.61
C THR A 253 -18.04 -19.25 1.16
N ASN A 254 -18.16 -20.21 2.07
CA ASN A 254 -18.07 -21.65 1.77
C ASN A 254 -19.11 -22.12 0.73
N MET A 255 -20.20 -21.36 0.53
CA MET A 255 -21.22 -21.63 -0.48
C MET A 255 -20.93 -20.96 -1.84
N GLY A 256 -19.79 -20.30 -1.99
CA GLY A 256 -19.39 -19.63 -3.24
C GLY A 256 -20.07 -18.27 -3.47
N ARG A 257 -20.84 -17.76 -2.51
CA ARG A 257 -21.40 -16.40 -2.57
C ARG A 257 -20.28 -15.38 -2.34
N THR A 258 -20.39 -14.25 -3.02
CA THR A 258 -19.46 -13.13 -2.89
C THR A 258 -20.22 -11.86 -2.53
N PHE A 259 -19.73 -11.15 -1.53
CA PHE A 259 -20.30 -9.90 -1.02
C PHE A 259 -19.26 -8.79 -1.10
N GLY A 260 -19.63 -7.69 -1.74
CA GLY A 260 -18.69 -6.64 -2.16
C GLY A 260 -18.38 -6.73 -3.65
N PRO A 261 -17.40 -5.96 -4.16
CA PRO A 261 -16.46 -5.13 -3.40
C PRO A 261 -17.13 -3.94 -2.69
N TYR A 262 -16.78 -3.71 -1.42
CA TYR A 262 -17.23 -2.57 -0.64
C TYR A 262 -16.09 -1.58 -0.44
N GLY A 263 -16.20 -0.40 -1.06
CA GLY A 263 -15.20 0.67 -0.97
C GLY A 263 -14.76 1.17 -2.34
N GLY A 264 -13.56 1.73 -2.43
CA GLY A 264 -12.95 2.27 -3.64
C GLY A 264 -12.03 1.29 -4.36
N ASN A 265 -11.29 1.79 -5.36
CA ASN A 265 -10.32 1.04 -6.17
C ASN A 265 -8.86 1.37 -5.80
N GLY A 266 -8.63 2.01 -4.65
CA GLY A 266 -7.30 2.37 -4.17
C GLY A 266 -6.61 1.20 -3.46
N GLY A 267 -5.32 1.36 -3.16
CA GLY A 267 -4.56 0.43 -2.33
C GLY A 267 -4.04 -0.82 -3.04
N HIS A 268 -3.32 -1.65 -2.28
CA HIS A 268 -2.77 -2.94 -2.69
C HIS A 268 -3.74 -4.06 -2.36
N ARG A 269 -3.88 -4.99 -3.29
CA ARG A 269 -4.74 -6.15 -3.09
C ARG A 269 -4.06 -7.19 -2.20
N SER A 270 -4.81 -7.74 -1.27
CA SER A 270 -4.41 -8.92 -0.49
C SER A 270 -5.57 -9.89 -0.36
N ASP A 271 -5.29 -11.16 -0.63
CA ASP A 271 -6.25 -12.25 -0.50
C ASP A 271 -5.94 -13.01 0.80
N LEU A 272 -6.94 -13.15 1.66
CA LEU A 272 -6.82 -13.68 3.01
C LEU A 272 -7.73 -14.88 3.18
N ASP A 273 -7.09 -16.03 3.23
CA ASP A 273 -7.74 -17.32 3.40
C ASP A 273 -7.21 -17.95 4.70
N ILE A 274 -7.97 -18.88 5.27
CA ILE A 274 -7.43 -19.75 6.31
C ILE A 274 -6.18 -20.49 5.76
N PRO A 275 -5.13 -20.73 6.59
CA PRO A 275 -3.95 -21.45 6.12
C PRO A 275 -4.32 -22.74 5.37
N PRO A 276 -3.69 -23.05 4.21
CA PRO A 276 -4.11 -24.16 3.34
C PRO A 276 -4.16 -25.54 4.00
N SER A 277 -3.40 -25.71 5.09
CA SER A 277 -3.33 -26.93 5.88
C SER A 277 -4.46 -27.08 6.91
N LYS A 278 -5.34 -26.08 7.06
CA LYS A 278 -6.38 -26.04 8.08
C LYS A 278 -7.76 -25.83 7.45
N ARG A 279 -8.79 -26.32 8.14
CA ARG A 279 -10.20 -26.05 7.83
C ARG A 279 -10.78 -25.13 8.88
N GLY A 280 -11.72 -24.29 8.49
CA GLY A 280 -12.25 -23.30 9.40
C GLY A 280 -12.92 -22.13 8.70
N TYR A 281 -13.14 -21.06 9.44
CA TYR A 281 -13.93 -19.92 8.97
C TYR A 281 -13.56 -18.63 9.68
N PHE A 282 -13.92 -17.50 9.08
CA PHE A 282 -13.72 -16.19 9.68
C PHE A 282 -14.51 -16.06 10.98
N HIS A 283 -13.82 -15.68 12.05
CA HIS A 283 -14.38 -15.51 13.38
C HIS A 283 -14.70 -14.05 13.65
N SER A 284 -13.70 -13.18 13.58
CA SER A 284 -13.80 -11.86 14.19
C SER A 284 -12.74 -10.88 13.68
N PHE A 285 -12.94 -9.59 13.97
CA PHE A 285 -12.01 -8.55 13.57
C PHE A 285 -11.15 -8.07 14.74
N LYS A 286 -9.89 -7.72 14.44
CA LYS A 286 -9.04 -6.89 15.28
C LYS A 286 -8.61 -5.68 14.46
N GLY A 287 -8.60 -4.48 15.03
CA GLY A 287 -8.46 -3.30 14.21
C GLY A 287 -8.17 -1.99 14.95
N LYS A 288 -8.00 -0.94 14.16
CA LYS A 288 -7.82 0.45 14.61
C LYS A 288 -8.69 1.37 13.79
N VAL A 289 -9.47 2.18 14.50
CA VAL A 289 -10.23 3.29 13.94
C VAL A 289 -9.39 4.55 14.13
N VAL A 290 -9.24 5.29 13.05
CA VAL A 290 -8.66 6.64 13.10
C VAL A 290 -9.68 7.66 12.64
N LYS A 291 -9.47 8.90 13.03
CA LYS A 291 -10.23 10.06 12.57
C LYS A 291 -9.30 10.97 11.80
N HIS A 292 -9.80 11.45 10.67
CA HIS A 292 -9.16 12.51 9.93
C HIS A 292 -10.21 13.59 9.63
N ARG A 293 -10.00 14.78 10.21
CA ARG A 293 -10.85 16.00 10.15
C ARG A 293 -12.35 15.77 10.44
N TYR A 294 -13.07 15.09 9.55
CA TYR A 294 -14.53 14.98 9.53
C TYR A 294 -15.08 13.54 9.42
N ALA A 295 -14.23 12.52 9.27
CA ALA A 295 -14.68 11.13 9.14
C ALA A 295 -13.77 10.16 9.89
N ASN A 296 -14.37 9.06 10.35
CA ASN A 296 -13.64 7.91 10.85
C ASN A 296 -13.36 6.95 9.69
N SER A 297 -12.20 6.31 9.73
CA SER A 297 -11.79 5.27 8.79
C SER A 297 -11.12 4.12 9.52
N ILE A 298 -11.23 2.92 8.95
CA ILE A 298 -10.45 1.77 9.41
C ILE A 298 -9.06 1.87 8.79
N ALA A 299 -8.05 2.09 9.64
CA ALA A 299 -6.66 2.22 9.21
C ALA A 299 -5.86 0.93 9.45
N TYR A 300 -6.39 0.03 10.26
CA TYR A 300 -5.79 -1.27 10.56
C TYR A 300 -6.89 -2.29 10.70
N LEU A 301 -6.73 -3.42 10.02
CA LEU A 301 -7.66 -4.53 10.09
C LEU A 301 -6.89 -5.85 10.00
N GLN A 302 -7.15 -6.72 10.97
CA GLN A 302 -6.69 -8.09 11.05
C GLN A 302 -7.92 -8.98 11.22
N PHE A 303 -7.84 -10.18 10.66
CA PHE A 303 -8.93 -11.14 10.67
C PHE A 303 -8.51 -12.34 11.51
N ASN A 304 -9.38 -12.71 12.43
CA ASN A 304 -9.22 -13.90 13.23
C ASN A 304 -10.03 -15.03 12.57
N TRP A 305 -9.44 -16.21 12.46
CA TRP A 305 -10.05 -17.39 11.88
C TRP A 305 -10.21 -18.47 12.94
N ILE A 306 -11.35 -19.15 12.99
CA ILE A 306 -11.42 -20.44 13.67
C ILE A 306 -10.71 -21.45 12.78
N ALA A 307 -9.83 -22.27 13.37
CA ALA A 307 -9.34 -23.49 12.74
C ALA A 307 -9.76 -24.72 13.53
N PHE A 308 -10.14 -25.77 12.80
CA PHE A 308 -10.52 -27.06 13.34
C PHE A 308 -9.31 -28.00 13.40
N GLY A 309 -9.02 -28.50 14.60
CA GLY A 309 -8.05 -29.57 14.86
C GLY A 309 -8.63 -30.96 14.56
N GLY A 310 -7.75 -31.96 14.47
CA GLY A 310 -8.12 -33.35 14.13
C GLY A 310 -8.96 -34.08 15.20
N ASP A 311 -9.01 -33.55 16.42
CA ASP A 311 -9.75 -34.05 17.58
C ASP A 311 -11.01 -33.23 17.91
N GLY A 312 -11.40 -32.31 17.03
CA GLY A 312 -12.52 -31.39 17.27
C GLY A 312 -12.16 -30.17 18.10
N TYR A 313 -10.88 -29.99 18.46
CA TYR A 313 -10.38 -28.76 19.05
C TYR A 313 -10.58 -27.57 18.10
N MET A 314 -10.91 -26.41 18.67
CA MET A 314 -11.00 -25.14 17.94
C MET A 314 -9.95 -24.19 18.50
N GLU A 315 -9.28 -23.49 17.61
CA GLU A 315 -8.36 -22.41 17.96
C GLU A 315 -8.62 -21.17 17.11
N ILE A 316 -8.32 -20.01 17.67
CA ILE A 316 -8.35 -18.74 16.95
C ILE A 316 -6.96 -18.51 16.35
N LEU A 317 -6.90 -18.35 15.03
CA LEU A 317 -5.71 -18.03 14.28
C LEU A 317 -5.81 -16.60 13.74
N PRO A 318 -4.97 -15.67 14.20
CA PRO A 318 -4.85 -14.38 13.53
C PRO A 318 -4.27 -14.57 12.13
N THR A 319 -4.71 -13.80 11.14
CA THR A 319 -3.97 -13.68 9.87
C THR A 319 -2.57 -13.15 10.17
N GLY A 320 -1.54 -13.86 9.68
CA GLY A 320 -0.15 -13.41 9.80
C GLY A 320 0.14 -12.10 9.04
N SER A 321 -0.71 -11.77 8.06
CA SER A 321 -0.66 -10.50 7.35
C SER A 321 -1.43 -9.44 8.13
N VAL A 322 -0.66 -8.48 8.63
CA VAL A 322 -1.11 -7.31 9.36
C VAL A 322 -1.16 -6.15 8.36
N PHE A 323 -2.34 -5.57 8.14
CA PHE A 323 -2.49 -4.44 7.22
C PHE A 323 -2.36 -3.15 8.01
N ARG A 324 -1.16 -2.56 7.93
CA ARG A 324 -0.67 -1.52 8.83
C ARG A 324 -0.95 -0.13 8.27
N SER A 325 -1.64 0.69 9.07
CA SER A 325 -1.34 2.11 9.17
C SER A 325 -0.45 2.29 10.39
N THR A 326 0.74 2.84 10.20
CA THR A 326 1.84 2.99 11.16
C THR A 326 1.67 4.10 12.21
N THR A 327 0.44 4.44 12.65
CA THR A 327 0.35 5.17 13.93
C THR A 327 0.86 4.25 15.05
N GLY A 328 2.01 4.57 15.63
CA GLY A 328 2.75 3.76 16.59
C GLY A 328 1.97 3.51 17.87
N GLY A 329 1.12 2.49 17.87
CA GLY A 329 0.37 2.11 19.07
C GLY A 329 0.08 0.62 19.18
N LEU A 330 0.54 -0.22 18.25
CA LEU A 330 0.42 -1.67 18.43
C LEU A 330 1.49 -2.24 19.37
N GLU A 331 2.71 -1.72 19.39
CA GLU A 331 3.67 -2.11 20.43
C GLU A 331 3.21 -1.66 21.81
N GLU A 332 2.59 -0.49 21.92
CA GLU A 332 2.01 0.00 23.17
C GLU A 332 0.76 -0.80 23.55
N PHE A 333 -0.10 -1.16 22.59
CA PHE A 333 -1.27 -2.03 22.80
C PHE A 333 -0.90 -3.48 23.13
N ASP A 334 0.04 -4.09 22.42
CA ASP A 334 0.55 -5.43 22.70
C ASP A 334 1.37 -5.43 24.01
N ARG A 335 2.05 -4.33 24.39
CA ARG A 335 2.60 -4.16 25.75
C ARG A 335 1.50 -4.00 26.80
N MET A 336 0.44 -3.23 26.52
CA MET A 336 -0.69 -3.05 27.44
C MET A 336 -1.47 -4.35 27.66
N LEU A 337 -1.58 -5.22 26.66
CA LEU A 337 -2.20 -6.54 26.77
C LEU A 337 -1.28 -7.60 27.41
N ASN A 338 0.05 -7.43 27.31
CA ASN A 338 1.04 -8.33 27.95
C ASN A 338 1.45 -7.89 29.36
N ILE A 339 0.79 -6.90 29.97
CA ILE A 339 0.88 -6.65 31.41
C ILE A 339 -0.15 -7.55 32.10
N ASN A 340 0.33 -8.72 32.54
CA ASN A 340 -0.21 -9.45 33.69
C ASN A 340 0.89 -9.57 34.74
#